data_AF-A0A523H5F8-F1
#
_entry.id   AF-A0A523H5F8-F1
#
_cell.length_a   1.000
_cell.length_b   1.000
_cell.length_c   1.000
_cell.angle_alpha   90.00
_cell.angle_beta   90.00
_cell.angle_gamma   90.00
#
_symmetry.space_group_name_H-M   'P 1'
#
loop_
_entity.id
_entity.type
_entity.pdbx_description
1 polymer ?
#
loop_
_entity_poly.entity_id
_entity_poly.type
_entity_poly.pdbx_seq_one_letter_code
_entity_poly.pdbx_strand_id
1 'polypeptide(L)'
;MNNQYEKYEQDGFKVKSTHSGQKKAYGDTYREFEIISAKPASDVEKFCSEVLYKAQPYDEWLAIYRSKDSTMAHAFSPHYKFRKMEENKYFYQVELMYTD
;
A
#
# COMPACT_ATOMS: atom_id res chain seq x y z
N MET A 1 22.44 -4.60 -6.77
CA MET A 1 21.09 -4.15 -6.38
C MET A 1 20.16 -5.34 -6.47
N ASN A 2 19.94 -6.04 -5.34
CA ASN A 2 19.09 -7.23 -5.30
C ASN A 2 17.62 -6.81 -5.22
N ASN A 3 16.94 -6.68 -6.36
CA ASN A 3 15.49 -6.65 -6.41
C ASN A 3 14.98 -8.08 -6.19
N GLN A 4 14.94 -8.53 -4.93
CA GLN A 4 14.18 -9.72 -4.58
C GLN A 4 12.70 -9.32 -4.51
N TYR A 5 11.94 -9.75 -5.51
CA TYR A 5 10.49 -9.81 -5.43
C TYR A 5 10.14 -10.88 -4.41
N GLU A 6 10.14 -10.49 -3.12
CA GLU A 6 9.96 -11.40 -2.01
C GLU A 6 8.52 -11.92 -2.01
N LYS A 7 8.38 -13.20 -2.37
CA LYS A 7 7.25 -13.99 -1.90
C LYS A 7 7.61 -14.45 -0.51
N TYR A 8 6.86 -13.98 0.47
CA TYR A 8 7.04 -14.45 1.84
C TYR A 8 5.69 -14.84 2.44
N GLU A 9 5.77 -15.81 3.34
CA GLU A 9 4.65 -16.29 4.11
C GLU A 9 4.86 -15.91 5.57
N GLN A 10 3.87 -15.26 6.16
CA GLN A 10 3.86 -14.91 7.56
C GLN A 10 2.46 -15.15 8.11
N ASP A 11 2.31 -15.94 9.17
CA ASP A 11 1.06 -16.11 9.92
C ASP A 11 -0.23 -16.35 9.09
N GLY A 12 -0.10 -17.07 7.96
CA GLY A 12 -1.23 -17.35 7.05
C GLY A 12 -1.51 -16.26 6.00
N PHE A 13 -0.58 -15.34 5.80
CA PHE A 13 -0.55 -14.39 4.70
C PHE A 13 0.51 -14.80 3.69
N LYS A 14 0.14 -14.96 2.42
CA LYS A 14 1.10 -15.07 1.31
C LYS A 14 1.12 -13.74 0.58
N VAL A 15 2.28 -13.09 0.57
CA VAL A 15 2.44 -11.78 -0.06
C VAL A 15 3.29 -11.93 -1.31
N LYS A 16 2.93 -11.22 -2.37
CA LYS A 16 3.73 -11.08 -3.58
C LYS A 16 3.76 -9.61 -3.99
N SER A 17 4.95 -9.02 -4.01
CA SER A 17 5.14 -7.71 -4.64
C SER A 17 4.92 -7.82 -6.16
N THR A 18 3.97 -7.06 -6.71
CA THR A 18 3.69 -7.01 -8.15
C THR A 18 4.34 -5.83 -8.85
N HIS A 19 4.62 -4.75 -8.11
CA HIS A 19 5.30 -3.57 -8.60
C HIS A 19 5.95 -2.81 -7.45
N SER A 20 7.13 -2.23 -7.70
CA SER A 20 7.79 -1.32 -6.77
C SER A 20 8.58 -0.29 -7.55
N GLY A 21 8.17 0.97 -7.46
CA GLY A 21 8.83 2.10 -8.11
C GLY A 21 7.85 3.00 -8.86
N GLN A 22 8.41 3.87 -9.70
CA GLN A 22 7.63 4.81 -10.50
C GLN A 22 7.07 4.12 -11.74
N LYS A 23 5.83 4.45 -12.11
CA LYS A 23 5.21 3.97 -13.37
C LYS A 23 5.46 4.91 -14.55
N LYS A 24 5.88 6.14 -14.27
CA LYS A 24 6.22 7.18 -15.25
C LYS A 24 7.45 7.94 -14.73
N ALA A 25 8.26 8.49 -15.63
CA ALA A 25 9.36 9.36 -15.25
C ALA A 25 8.84 10.55 -14.42
N TYR A 26 9.49 10.83 -13.29
CA TYR A 26 9.11 11.89 -12.34
C TYR A 26 7.68 11.75 -11.78
N GLY A 27 7.09 10.55 -11.86
CA GLY A 27 5.78 10.25 -11.29
C GLY A 27 5.90 9.65 -9.89
N ASP A 28 4.76 9.54 -9.22
CA ASP A 28 4.69 8.99 -7.86
C ASP A 28 5.22 7.55 -7.80
N THR A 29 5.73 7.20 -6.61
CA THR A 29 6.22 5.85 -6.34
C THR A 29 5.05 4.98 -5.90
N TYR A 30 4.89 3.85 -6.57
CA TYR A 30 3.90 2.84 -6.23
C TYR A 30 4.58 1.61 -5.63
N ARG A 31 3.99 1.06 -4.57
CA ARG A 31 4.31 -0.26 -4.04
C ARG A 31 3.04 -1.10 -4.05
N GLU A 32 3.05 -2.17 -4.82
CA GLU A 32 1.86 -2.98 -5.08
C GLU A 32 2.09 -4.42 -4.65
N PHE A 33 1.08 -4.98 -3.99
CA PHE A 33 1.13 -6.31 -3.42
C PHE A 33 -0.16 -7.07 -3.73
N GLU A 34 0.00 -8.32 -4.15
CA GLU A 34 -1.05 -9.33 -4.09
C GLU A 34 -0.93 -10.08 -2.76
N ILE A 35 -2.04 -10.21 -2.05
CA ILE A 35 -2.11 -10.93 -0.77
C ILE A 35 -3.11 -12.07 -0.89
N ILE A 36 -2.70 -13.26 -0.49
CA ILE A 36 -3.56 -14.43 -0.37
C ILE A 36 -3.68 -14.81 1.10
N SER A 37 -4.91 -14.84 1.62
CA SER A 37 -5.18 -15.25 3.00
C SER A 37 -6.64 -15.67 3.18
N ALA A 38 -6.88 -16.69 4.00
CA ALA A 38 -8.22 -17.11 4.41
C ALA A 38 -8.83 -16.26 5.54
N LYS A 39 -8.07 -15.27 6.05
CA LYS A 39 -8.52 -14.39 7.12
C LYS A 39 -9.57 -13.38 6.63
N PRO A 40 -10.39 -12.82 7.54
CA PRO A 40 -11.32 -11.73 7.22
C PRO A 40 -10.60 -10.55 6.56
N ALA A 41 -11.28 -9.86 5.64
CA ALA A 41 -10.72 -8.73 4.89
C ALA A 41 -10.15 -7.63 5.80
N SER A 42 -10.81 -7.34 6.93
CA SER A 42 -10.35 -6.37 7.93
C SER A 42 -9.00 -6.73 8.55
N ASP A 43 -8.76 -8.02 8.80
CA ASP A 43 -7.49 -8.49 9.36
C ASP A 43 -6.38 -8.43 8.33
N VAL A 44 -6.71 -8.72 7.06
CA VAL A 44 -5.78 -8.60 5.94
C VAL A 44 -5.39 -7.14 5.70
N GLU A 45 -6.36 -6.23 5.70
CA GLU A 45 -6.11 -4.80 5.56
C GLU A 45 -5.23 -4.28 6.70
N LYS A 46 -5.55 -4.64 7.95
CA LYS A 46 -4.75 -4.28 9.13
C LYS A 46 -3.32 -4.82 9.04
N PHE A 47 -3.14 -6.06 8.61
CA PHE A 47 -1.80 -6.61 8.35
C PHE A 47 -1.07 -5.78 7.28
N CYS A 48 -1.77 -5.42 6.21
CA CYS A 48 -1.17 -4.63 5.13
C CYS A 48 -0.73 -3.24 5.62
N SER A 49 -1.59 -2.54 6.35
CA SER A 49 -1.39 -1.14 6.76
C SER A 49 -0.52 -0.95 7.99
N GLU A 50 -0.32 -1.98 8.82
CA GLU A 50 0.49 -1.86 10.05
C GLU A 50 1.79 -2.67 10.00
N VAL A 51 1.83 -3.76 9.21
CA VAL A 51 2.96 -4.71 9.22
C VAL A 51 3.67 -4.75 7.88
N LEU A 52 2.95 -4.99 6.78
CA LEU A 52 3.55 -5.13 5.44
C LEU A 52 4.15 -3.82 4.94
N TYR A 53 3.35 -2.76 4.91
CA TYR A 53 3.84 -1.42 4.58
C TYR A 53 2.96 -0.36 5.22
N LYS A 54 3.53 0.35 6.20
CA LYS A 54 2.79 1.33 6.98
C LYS A 54 2.33 2.51 6.13
N ALA A 55 1.01 2.69 6.05
CA ALA A 55 0.37 3.78 5.31
C ALA A 55 -1.04 4.03 5.87
N GLN A 56 -1.58 5.22 5.64
CA GLN A 56 -2.97 5.56 6.01
C GLN A 56 -3.93 5.32 4.83
N PRO A 57 -5.24 5.12 5.06
CA PRO A 57 -6.22 4.99 3.96
C PRO A 57 -6.21 6.22 3.04
N TYR A 58 -6.33 5.99 1.72
CA TYR A 58 -6.36 7.06 0.72
C TYR A 58 -7.47 8.08 0.99
N ASP A 59 -8.65 7.64 1.38
CA ASP A 59 -9.78 8.54 1.61
C ASP A 59 -9.55 9.46 2.80
N GLU A 60 -8.92 8.96 3.87
CA GLU A 60 -8.51 9.75 5.04
C GLU A 60 -7.40 10.73 4.67
N TRP A 61 -6.38 10.27 3.96
CA TRP A 61 -5.31 11.13 3.46
C TRP A 61 -5.87 12.26 2.58
N LEU A 62 -6.77 11.93 1.66
CA LEU A 62 -7.35 12.87 0.70
C LEU A 62 -8.22 13.92 1.39
N ALA A 63 -8.98 13.52 2.43
CA ALA A 63 -9.80 14.43 3.22
C ALA A 63 -8.94 15.51 3.90
N ILE A 64 -7.84 15.11 4.54
CA ILE A 64 -6.91 16.06 5.19
C ILE A 64 -6.15 16.86 4.12
N TYR A 65 -5.70 16.22 3.04
CA TYR A 65 -4.93 16.88 1.99
C TYR A 65 -5.71 18.03 1.32
N ARG A 66 -7.03 17.87 1.16
CA ARG A 66 -7.94 18.89 0.61
C ARG A 66 -8.41 19.92 1.64
N SER A 67 -8.12 19.71 2.92
CA SER A 67 -8.51 20.61 4.00
C SER A 67 -7.52 21.79 4.14
N LYS A 68 -7.90 22.79 4.96
CA LYS A 68 -7.00 23.89 5.32
C LYS A 68 -5.88 23.45 6.28
N ASP A 69 -6.02 22.28 6.90
CA ASP A 69 -5.06 21.71 7.84
C ASP A 69 -3.98 20.86 7.14
N SER A 70 -4.01 20.81 5.81
CA SER A 70 -3.03 20.09 5.00
C SER A 70 -1.62 20.68 5.21
N THR A 71 -0.69 19.82 5.61
CA THR A 71 0.73 20.16 5.74
C THR A 71 1.54 19.47 4.66
N MET A 72 2.75 19.99 4.38
CA MET A 72 3.65 19.31 3.45
C MET A 72 4.02 17.89 3.92
N ALA A 73 4.22 17.70 5.23
CA ALA A 73 4.49 16.39 5.80
C ALA A 73 3.32 15.41 5.54
N HIS A 74 2.08 15.89 5.68
CA HIS A 74 0.90 15.10 5.34
C HIS A 74 0.84 14.77 3.84
N ALA A 75 1.11 15.74 2.98
CA ALA A 75 1.11 15.56 1.54
C ALA A 75 2.04 14.40 1.12
N PHE A 76 3.25 14.34 1.68
CA PHE A 76 4.23 13.27 1.39
C PHE A 76 4.04 11.98 2.21
N SER A 77 3.01 11.92 3.07
CA SER A 77 2.76 10.71 3.85
C SER A 77 2.26 9.58 2.95
N PRO A 78 2.80 8.35 3.09
CA PRO A 78 2.32 7.20 2.35
C PRO A 78 0.83 6.96 2.61
N HIS A 79 0.10 6.67 1.55
CA HIS A 79 -1.31 6.35 1.63
C HIS A 79 -1.63 5.15 0.76
N TYR A 80 -2.71 4.42 1.08
CA TYR A 80 -3.01 3.17 0.43
C TYR A 80 -4.44 3.05 -0.08
N LYS A 81 -4.59 2.17 -1.08
CA LYS A 81 -5.86 1.61 -1.49
C LYS A 81 -5.83 0.10 -1.26
N PHE A 82 -6.86 -0.41 -0.60
CA PHE A 82 -7.04 -1.83 -0.36
C PHE A 82 -8.29 -2.32 -1.10
N ARG A 83 -8.17 -3.45 -1.81
CA ARG A 83 -9.28 -4.02 -2.58
C ARG A 83 -9.29 -5.53 -2.47
N LYS A 84 -10.45 -6.11 -2.13
CA LYS A 84 -10.70 -7.54 -2.33
C LYS A 84 -10.86 -7.82 -3.82
N MET A 85 -10.05 -8.74 -4.34
CA MET A 85 -10.08 -9.13 -5.74
C MET A 85 -11.05 -10.29 -5.93
N GLU A 86 -10.84 -11.37 -5.19
CA GLU A 86 -11.59 -12.62 -5.26
C GLU A 86 -11.67 -13.24 -3.85
N GLU A 87 -12.21 -14.45 -3.75
CA GLU A 87 -12.16 -15.19 -2.48
C GLU A 87 -10.70 -15.39 -2.05
N ASN A 88 -10.41 -14.99 -0.81
CA ASN A 88 -9.07 -15.09 -0.21
C ASN A 88 -7.94 -14.35 -0.95
N LYS A 89 -8.24 -13.51 -1.95
CA LYS A 89 -7.26 -12.75 -2.73
C LYS A 89 -7.53 -11.25 -2.64
N TYR A 90 -6.49 -10.49 -2.30
CA TYR A 90 -6.55 -9.06 -2.04
C TYR A 90 -5.42 -8.33 -2.77
N PHE A 91 -5.63 -7.05 -3.02
CA PHE A 91 -4.66 -6.15 -3.60
C PHE A 91 -4.46 -4.95 -2.69
N TYR A 92 -3.20 -4.67 -2.38
CA TYR A 92 -2.78 -3.54 -1.56
C TYR A 92 -1.81 -2.68 -2.36
N GLN A 93 -2.18 -1.42 -2.58
CA GLN A 93 -1.38 -0.45 -3.32
C GLN A 93 -1.07 0.72 -2.41
N VAL A 94 0.21 0.97 -2.18
CA VAL A 94 0.69 2.17 -1.50
C VAL A 94 1.24 3.14 -2.53
N GLU A 95 0.88 4.41 -2.38
CA GLU A 95 1.32 5.52 -3.20
C GLU A 95 2.10 6.50 -2.31
N LEU A 96 3.25 6.93 -2.82
CA LEU A 96 4.10 7.95 -2.21
C LEU A 96 4.36 9.01 -3.27
N MET A 97 4.08 10.27 -2.94
CA MET A 97 4.39 11.36 -3.84
C MET A 97 5.88 11.37 -4.19
N TYR A 98 6.20 11.61 -5.47
CA TYR A 98 7.58 11.77 -5.89
C TYR A 98 8.24 12.96 -5.20
N THR A 99 9.46 12.75 -4.73
CA THR A 99 10.38 13.80 -4.28
C THR A 99 11.69 13.60 -5.02
N ASP A 100 12.14 14.63 -5.75
CA ASP A 100 13.49 14.71 -6.33
C ASP A 100 14.53 15.02 -5.24
#